data_AF-A0A973RTQ4-F1
#
_entry.id   AF-A0A973RTQ4-F1
#
_cell.length_a   1.000
_cell.length_b   1.000
_cell.length_c   1.000
_cell.angle_alpha   90.00
_cell.angle_beta   90.00
_cell.angle_gamma   90.00
#
_symmetry.space_group_name_H-M   'P 1'
#
loop_
_entity.id
_entity.type
_entity.pdbx_description
1 polymer ?
#
loop_
_entity_poly.entity_id
_entity_poly.type
_entity_poly.pdbx_seq_one_letter_code
_entity_poly.pdbx_strand_id
1 'polypeptide(L)' 'MAIRFTAQGDTREECVEGLELLVAAGLVPTMLPVQVRTDGWMARAVPAARMPDAAPAPAPNA' A
#
# COMPACT_ATOMS: atom_id res chain seq x y z
N MET A 1 15.00 3.69 -0.87
CA MET A 1 13.83 4.45 -1.37
C MET A 1 12.68 3.46 -1.48
N ALA A 2 11.57 3.65 -0.76
CA ALA A 2 10.45 2.69 -0.80
C ALA A 2 9.75 2.76 -2.16
N ILE A 3 9.49 1.60 -2.78
CA ILE A 3 8.67 1.49 -3.99
C ILE A 3 7.25 1.95 -3.63
N ARG A 4 6.67 2.83 -4.46
CA ARG A 4 5.31 3.35 -4.29
C ARG A 4 4.46 2.92 -5.46
N PHE A 5 3.27 2.44 -5.16
CA PHE A 5 2.25 2.06 -6.13
C PHE A 5 1.13 3.08 -6.10
N THR A 6 0.52 3.31 -7.26
CA THR A 6 -0.52 4.32 -7.42
C THR A 6 -1.74 3.66 -8.05
N ALA A 7 -2.92 3.89 -7.48
CA ALA A 7 -4.20 3.60 -8.11
C ALA A 7 -4.77 4.90 -8.67
N GLN A 8 -5.19 4.89 -9.94
CA GLN A 8 -5.82 6.02 -10.61
C GLN A 8 -7.16 5.58 -11.18
N GLY A 9 -8.14 6.48 -11.16
CA GLY A 9 -9.44 6.30 -11.79
C GLY A 9 -9.97 7.63 -12.31
N ASP A 10 -10.85 7.58 -13.30
CA ASP A 10 -11.56 8.74 -13.82
C ASP A 10 -12.63 9.18 -12.79
N THR A 11 -13.18 8.22 -12.05
CA THR A 11 -14.08 8.44 -10.91
C THR A 11 -13.43 8.13 -9.57
N ARG A 12 -14.07 8.58 -8.47
CA ARG A 12 -13.61 8.26 -7.12
C ARG A 12 -13.70 6.76 -6.86
N GLU A 13 -14.76 6.14 -7.33
CA GLU A 13 -15.11 4.75 -7.16
C GLU A 13 -14.07 3.84 -7.80
N GLU A 14 -13.68 4.10 -9.05
CA GLU A 14 -12.60 3.37 -9.74
C GLU A 14 -11.27 3.48 -9.00
N CYS A 15 -10.97 4.65 -8.42
CA CYS A 15 -9.75 4.85 -7.64
C CYS A 15 -9.80 4.09 -6.29
N VAL A 16 -10.97 4.01 -5.66
CA VAL A 16 -11.20 3.19 -4.44
C VAL A 16 -11.00 1.71 -4.77
N GLU A 17 -11.65 1.19 -5.81
CA GLU A 17 -11.51 -0.21 -6.23
C GLU A 17 -10.04 -0.56 -6.53
N GLY A 18 -9.33 0.29 -7.26
CA GLY A 18 -7.90 0.13 -7.51
C GLY A 18 -7.07 0.13 -6.23
N LEU A 19 -7.41 0.97 -5.24
CA LEU A 19 -6.73 0.98 -3.94
C LEU A 19 -7.01 -0.30 -3.14
N GLU A 20 -8.25 -0.79 -3.15
CA GLU A 20 -8.62 -2.05 -2.48
C GLU A 20 -7.86 -3.25 -3.04
N LEU A 21 -7.62 -3.30 -4.35
CA LEU A 21 -6.78 -4.31 -4.97
C LEU A 21 -5.33 -4.24 -4.48
N LEU A 22 -4.77 -3.03 -4.29
CA LEU A 22 -3.44 -2.87 -3.71
C LEU A 22 -3.39 -3.32 -2.25
N VAL A 23 -4.43 -3.02 -1.47
CA VAL A 23 -4.55 -3.50 -0.09
C VAL A 23 -4.64 -5.02 -0.03
N ALA A 24 -5.44 -5.63 -0.90
CA ALA A 24 -5.56 -7.08 -1.02
C ALA A 24 -4.23 -7.75 -1.40
N ALA A 25 -3.37 -7.05 -2.15
CA ALA A 25 -2.01 -7.49 -2.49
C ALA A 25 -0.98 -7.28 -1.35
N GLY A 26 -1.40 -6.82 -0.17
CA GLY A 26 -0.54 -6.64 1.00
C GLY A 26 0.20 -5.29 1.04
N LEU A 27 -0.25 -4.31 0.26
CA LEU A 27 0.26 -2.95 0.35
C LEU A 27 -0.52 -2.14 1.40
N VAL A 28 0.15 -1.18 1.99
CA VAL A 28 -0.41 -0.26 2.98
C VAL A 28 -0.70 1.09 2.30
N PRO A 29 -1.94 1.60 2.37
CA PRO A 29 -2.28 2.92 1.86
C PRO A 29 -1.47 4.01 2.57
N THR A 30 -0.92 4.94 1.79
CA THR A 30 -0.20 6.13 2.26
C THR A 30 -0.89 7.42 1.85
N MET A 31 -1.77 7.34 0.84
CA MET A 31 -2.64 8.41 0.41
C MET A 31 -3.97 7.80 -0.01
N LEU A 32 -5.06 8.18 0.67
CA LEU A 32 -6.41 7.80 0.27
C LEU A 32 -6.78 8.50 -1.05
N PRO A 33 -7.86 8.06 -1.74
CA PRO A 33 -8.32 8.70 -2.97
C PRO A 33 -8.54 10.20 -2.77
N VAL A 34 -7.79 10.99 -3.52
CA VAL A 34 -7.92 12.44 -3.61
C VAL A 34 -8.05 12.85 -5.06
N GLN A 35 -8.87 13.87 -5.32
CA GLN A 35 -8.98 14.42 -6.66
C GLN A 35 -7.68 15.14 -7.02
N VAL A 36 -7.10 14.78 -8.15
CA VAL A 36 -5.92 15.41 -8.74
C VAL A 36 -6.36 16.09 -10.04
N ARG A 37 -5.84 17.30 -10.28
CA ARG A 37 -6.20 18.27 -11.35
C ARG A 37 -7.19 17.80 -12.45
N THR A 38 -8.15 18.68 -12.70
CA THR A 38 -9.23 18.63 -13.72
C THR A 38 -10.06 17.35 -13.71
N ASP A 39 -9.51 16.16 -13.99
CA ASP A 39 -10.32 14.98 -14.30
C ASP A 39 -9.68 13.67 -13.82
N GLY A 40 -9.44 13.52 -12.52
CA GLY A 40 -9.04 12.20 -12.02
C GLY A 40 -8.90 12.08 -10.51
N TRP A 41 -8.90 10.83 -10.06
CA TRP A 41 -8.66 10.45 -8.68
C TRP A 41 -7.37 9.65 -8.57
N MET A 42 -6.66 9.85 -7.47
CA MET A 42 -5.41 9.16 -7.19
C MET A 42 -5.35 8.71 -5.74
N ALA A 43 -4.88 7.49 -5.53
CA ALA A 43 -4.49 6.94 -4.24
C ALA A 43 -3.08 6.34 -4.33
N ARG A 44 -2.39 6.19 -3.20
CA ARG A 44 -1.03 5.63 -3.14
C ARG A 44 -0.91 4.59 -2.05
N ALA A 45 -0.14 3.55 -2.32
CA ALA A 45 0.20 2.52 -1.36
C ALA A 45 1.69 2.15 -1.45
N VAL A 46 2.23 1.56 -0.38
CA VAL A 46 3.60 1.04 -0.32
C VAL A 46 3.55 -0.41 0.14
N PRO A 47 4.52 -1.26 -0.23
CA PRO A 47 4.64 -2.58 0.39
C PRO A 47 4.69 -2.45 1.89
N ALA A 48 3.93 -3.28 2.62
CA ALA A 48 4.14 -3.43 4.06
C ALA A 48 5.62 -3.75 4.28
N ALA A 49 6.29 -3.00 5.15
CA ALA A 49 7.65 -3.34 5.54
C ALA A 49 7.62 -4.78 6.05
N ARG A 50 8.33 -5.69 5.36
CA ARG A 50 8.55 -7.03 5.88
C ARG A 50 9.20 -6.83 7.23
N MET A 51 8.46 -7.05 8.33
CA MET A 51 9.08 -7.19 9.63
C MET A 51 10.21 -8.20 9.41
N PRO A 52 11.48 -7.86 9.74
CA PRO A 52 12.49 -8.90 9.78
C PRO A 52 11.92 -9.96 10.72
N ASP A 53 11.69 -11.14 10.17
CA ASP A 53 11.27 -12.33 10.90
C ASP A 53 12.11 -12.36 12.18
N ALA A 54 11.46 -12.30 13.34
CA ALA A 54 12.14 -12.21 14.62
C ALA A 54 13.23 -13.29 14.63
N ALA A 55 14.49 -12.87 14.70
CA ALA A 55 15.62 -13.79 14.73
C ALA A 55 15.29 -14.90 15.74
N PRO A 56 15.45 -16.18 15.39
CA PRO A 56 15.10 -17.27 16.29
C PRO A 56 15.80 -17.03 17.62
N ALA A 57 15.02 -17.06 18.70
CA ALA A 57 15.52 -16.85 20.06
C ALA A 57 16.79 -17.70 20.27
N PRO A 58 17.86 -17.15 20.89
CA PRO A 58 19.06 -17.93 21.13
C PRO A 58 18.68 -19.18 21.93
N ALA A 59 19.08 -20.35 21.43
CA ALA A 59 18.88 -21.62 22.12
C ALA A 59 19.42 -21.50 23.56
N PRO A 60 18.67 -21.97 24.57
CA PRO A 60 19.19 -21.99 25.93
C PRO A 60 20.41 -22.92 25.98
N ASN A 61 21.57 -22.37 26.34
CA ASN A 61 22.73 -23.15 26.73
C ASN A 61 22.40 -23.86 28.05
N ALA A 62 22.18 -25.17 28.02
CA ALA A 62 22.37 -26.09 29.16
C ALA A 62 22.38 -27.53 28.66
#